data_AF-A0A812J960-F1
#
_entry.id   AF-A0A812J960-F1
#
_cell.length_a   1.000
_cell.length_b   1.000
_cell.length_c   1.000
_cell.angle_alpha   90.00
_cell.angle_beta   90.00
_cell.angle_gamma   90.00
#
_symmetry.space_group_name_H-M   'P 1'
#
loop_
_entity.id
_entity.type
_entity.pdbx_description
1 polymer ?
#
loop_
_entity_poly.entity_id
_entity_poly.type
_entity_poly.pdbx_seq_one_letter_code
_entity_poly.pdbx_strand_id
1 'polypeptide(L)'
;MALVETAPFGGRCDRYCESFGHVCVAAAEEQNENCEIKYTKPCDQPIEDTSDMLCKCVKENAPPTCPAPPAPPTSTPKPTPSPGKRIQVVGNQLLVDGKPLHLKGVAWNPVPKGGRHPQDLDFARFVEEDSQIMQSMGINAVRTYEPITEKWILDTLWRRGIWVVNSVYNWGGAAANSAADPVKAVKDHPAILMWSIGNEWNYNGLYVGMSFFDCIAKIRDVAEVVRQLDTDHPISSIYGDTGKLDQASEALPEIDVWGINAYRGISCQSGHAASRRAYRV
;
A
#
# COMPACT_ATOMS: atom_id res chain seq x y z
N MET A 1 -0.48 25.73 -0.83
CA MET A 1 -1.69 26.45 -1.28
C MET A 1 -2.55 25.41 -1.97
N ALA A 2 -3.87 25.50 -1.80
CA ALA A 2 -4.83 24.68 -2.52
C ALA A 2 -5.32 25.48 -3.74
N LEU A 3 -5.54 24.79 -4.86
CA LEU A 3 -6.23 25.33 -6.04
C LEU A 3 -7.73 25.20 -5.80
N VAL A 4 -8.48 26.28 -5.94
CA VAL A 4 -9.87 26.38 -5.50
C VAL A 4 -10.68 27.09 -6.57
N GLU A 5 -11.79 26.51 -7.02
CA GLU A 5 -12.71 27.20 -7.94
C GLU A 5 -13.22 28.53 -7.34
N THR A 6 -13.22 29.60 -8.12
CA THR A 6 -13.65 30.92 -7.64
C THR A 6 -15.16 31.02 -7.45
N ALA A 7 -15.94 30.35 -8.32
CA ALA A 7 -17.40 30.47 -8.37
C ALA A 7 -18.12 30.17 -7.03
N PRO A 8 -17.83 29.07 -6.31
CA PRO A 8 -18.52 28.75 -5.06
C PRO A 8 -18.23 29.75 -3.92
N PHE A 9 -17.12 30.49 -4.01
CA PHE A 9 -16.64 31.36 -2.92
C PHE A 9 -16.59 32.84 -3.31
N GLY A 10 -17.07 33.21 -4.50
CA GLY A 10 -17.05 34.59 -5.00
C GLY A 10 -15.63 35.15 -5.17
N GLY A 11 -14.69 34.30 -5.58
CA GLY A 11 -13.29 34.66 -5.80
C GLY A 11 -12.50 34.99 -4.53
N ARG A 12 -13.01 34.63 -3.35
CA ARG A 12 -12.42 34.99 -2.06
C ARG A 12 -11.92 33.78 -1.27
N CYS A 13 -10.64 33.80 -0.92
CA CYS A 13 -10.00 32.73 -0.17
C CYS A 13 -10.40 32.68 1.31
N ASP A 14 -10.82 33.79 1.93
CA ASP A 14 -11.32 33.77 3.31
C ASP A 14 -12.60 32.96 3.44
N ARG A 15 -13.58 33.15 2.55
CA ARG A 15 -14.81 32.34 2.48
C ARG A 15 -14.52 30.86 2.27
N TYR A 16 -13.55 30.55 1.41
CA TYR A 16 -13.09 29.18 1.22
C TYR A 16 -12.52 28.60 2.52
N CYS A 17 -11.57 29.28 3.17
CA CYS A 17 -10.96 28.80 4.41
C CYS A 17 -11.98 28.66 5.55
N GLU A 18 -12.92 29.60 5.66
CA GLU A 18 -13.99 29.57 6.66
C GLU A 18 -14.93 28.38 6.47
N SER A 19 -15.16 27.94 5.22
CA SER A 19 -16.08 26.83 4.91
C SER A 19 -15.72 25.50 5.59
N PHE A 20 -14.47 25.33 6.02
CA PHE A 20 -14.01 24.16 6.76
C PHE A 20 -13.35 24.53 8.11
N GLY A 21 -13.57 25.75 8.61
CA GLY A 21 -13.13 26.18 9.95
C GLY A 21 -11.66 26.60 10.05
N HIS A 22 -11.09 27.14 8.98
CA HIS A 22 -9.74 27.67 8.91
C HIS A 22 -9.74 29.18 8.59
N VAL A 23 -8.60 29.83 8.79
CA VAL A 23 -8.35 31.24 8.47
C VAL A 23 -7.39 31.34 7.30
N CYS A 24 -7.72 32.21 6.35
CA CYS A 24 -6.86 32.48 5.22
C CYS A 24 -5.61 33.27 5.63
N VAL A 25 -4.45 32.82 5.18
CA VAL A 25 -3.16 33.49 5.42
C VAL A 25 -2.45 33.93 4.14
N ALA A 26 -2.90 33.45 2.99
CA ALA A 26 -2.44 33.93 1.69
C ALA A 26 -3.46 33.57 0.60
N ALA A 27 -3.66 34.50 -0.33
CA ALA A 27 -4.45 34.31 -1.54
C ALA A 27 -3.60 34.72 -2.75
N ALA A 28 -3.66 33.94 -3.81
CA ALA A 28 -2.92 34.21 -5.03
C ALA A 28 -3.68 33.73 -6.26
N GLU A 29 -3.40 34.37 -7.38
CA GLU A 29 -3.73 33.87 -8.70
C GLU A 29 -2.55 33.07 -9.24
N GLU A 30 -2.84 32.05 -10.03
CA GLU A 30 -1.85 31.17 -10.61
C GLU A 30 -1.55 31.46 -12.09
N GLN A 31 -0.59 30.72 -12.66
CA GLN A 31 -0.15 30.89 -14.04
C GLN A 31 -0.45 29.63 -14.85
N ASN A 32 -1.32 29.72 -15.85
CA ASN A 32 -1.51 28.65 -16.86
C ASN A 32 -1.79 27.25 -16.27
N GLU A 33 -2.62 27.15 -15.22
CA GLU A 33 -3.06 25.92 -14.56
C GLU A 33 -1.90 25.10 -13.94
N ASN A 34 -0.77 25.75 -13.64
CA ASN A 34 0.47 25.11 -13.19
C ASN A 34 0.79 25.33 -11.69
N CYS A 35 -0.10 25.97 -10.93
CA CYS A 35 0.08 26.30 -9.50
C CYS A 35 1.26 27.22 -9.17
N GLU A 36 1.89 27.87 -10.15
CA GLU A 36 2.89 28.92 -9.94
C GLU A 36 2.19 30.27 -9.74
N ILE A 37 2.64 31.05 -8.76
CA ILE A 37 1.99 32.32 -8.40
C ILE A 37 2.23 33.37 -9.49
N LYS A 38 1.14 33.83 -10.12
CA LYS A 38 1.14 34.95 -11.05
C LYS A 38 1.08 36.29 -10.32
N TYR A 39 0.16 36.44 -9.37
CA TYR A 39 0.10 37.60 -8.46
C TYR A 39 -0.61 37.24 -7.15
N THR A 40 -0.40 38.03 -6.11
CA THR A 40 -1.03 37.81 -4.78
C THR A 40 -2.10 38.87 -4.48
N LYS A 41 -3.14 38.49 -3.74
CA LYS A 41 -4.12 39.42 -3.17
C LYS A 41 -4.34 39.20 -1.66
N PRO A 42 -4.86 40.20 -0.95
CA PRO A 42 -5.40 40.00 0.40
C PRO A 42 -6.53 38.97 0.39
N CYS A 43 -6.64 38.20 1.48
CA CYS A 43 -7.59 37.09 1.61
C CYS A 43 -9.08 37.49 1.51
N ASP A 44 -9.39 38.75 1.84
CA ASP A 44 -10.73 39.32 1.84
C ASP A 44 -11.11 40.00 0.50
N GLN A 45 -10.16 40.07 -0.43
CA GLN A 45 -10.37 40.65 -1.75
C GLN A 45 -10.66 39.58 -2.80
N PRO A 46 -11.62 39.83 -3.70
CA PRO A 46 -11.89 38.92 -4.80
C PRO A 46 -10.73 38.92 -5.80
N ILE A 47 -10.36 37.72 -6.23
CA ILE A 47 -9.56 37.47 -7.43
C ILE A 47 -10.56 37.35 -8.58
N GLU A 48 -10.51 38.31 -9.50
CA GLU A 48 -11.48 38.48 -10.60
C GLU A 48 -10.88 37.96 -11.91
N ASP A 49 -11.74 37.66 -12.89
CA ASP A 49 -11.38 37.21 -14.23
C ASP A 49 -10.57 35.89 -14.30
N THR A 50 -10.81 34.99 -13.33
CA THR A 50 -10.21 33.64 -13.28
C THR A 50 -11.22 32.59 -12.79
N SER A 51 -11.07 31.35 -13.26
CA SER A 51 -11.90 30.19 -12.87
C SER A 51 -11.55 29.63 -11.49
N ASP A 52 -10.32 29.87 -11.04
CA ASP A 52 -9.75 29.27 -9.85
C ASP A 52 -8.77 30.22 -9.15
N MET A 53 -8.35 29.86 -7.94
CA MET A 53 -7.49 30.67 -7.09
C MET A 53 -6.68 29.79 -6.15
N LEU A 54 -5.48 30.26 -5.79
CA LEU A 54 -4.61 29.62 -4.81
C LEU A 54 -4.89 30.17 -3.40
N CYS A 55 -5.46 29.33 -2.54
CA CYS A 55 -5.73 29.67 -1.15
C CYS A 55 -4.81 28.94 -0.18
N LYS A 56 -4.26 29.66 0.80
CA LYS A 56 -3.54 29.07 1.93
C LYS A 56 -4.34 29.30 3.21
N CYS A 57 -4.79 28.21 3.82
CA CYS A 57 -5.57 28.24 5.04
C CYS A 57 -4.75 27.67 6.22
N VAL A 58 -4.89 28.25 7.40
CA VAL A 58 -4.35 27.72 8.66
C VAL A 58 -5.47 27.60 9.68
N LYS A 59 -5.34 26.70 10.64
CA LYS A 59 -6.28 26.64 11.75
C LYS A 59 -5.84 27.65 12.80
N GLU A 60 -6.62 28.69 13.08
CA GLU A 60 -6.29 29.61 14.18
C GLU A 60 -6.36 28.87 15.52
N ASN A 61 -5.33 29.07 16.35
CA ASN A 61 -4.98 28.33 17.57
C ASN A 61 -4.20 27.01 17.40
N ALA A 62 -3.16 27.02 16.56
CA ALA A 62 -1.99 26.17 16.80
C ALA A 62 -0.97 26.94 17.64
N PRO A 63 -0.76 26.63 18.94
CA PRO A 63 0.34 27.23 19.70
C PRO A 63 1.70 26.85 19.10
N PRO A 64 2.72 27.73 19.17
CA PRO A 64 4.05 27.45 18.63
C PRO A 64 4.84 26.60 19.63
N THR A 65 4.45 25.32 19.74
CA THR A 65 5.20 24.18 20.25
C THR A 65 4.18 23.06 20.39
N CYS A 66 4.46 21.89 19.84
CA CYS A 66 3.76 20.69 20.29
C CYS A 66 4.29 20.32 21.69
N PRO A 67 3.55 20.48 22.80
CA PRO A 67 3.66 19.49 23.85
C PRO A 67 3.15 18.18 23.24
N ALA A 68 4.02 17.17 23.24
CA ALA A 68 3.62 15.82 22.90
C ALA A 68 2.35 15.46 23.71
N PRO A 69 1.33 14.83 23.11
CA PRO A 69 0.21 14.29 23.89
C PRO A 69 0.78 13.42 25.01
N PRO A 70 0.19 13.42 26.22
CA PRO A 70 0.63 12.53 27.29
C PRO A 70 0.69 11.13 26.70
N ALA A 71 1.85 10.50 26.85
CA ALA A 71 2.06 9.15 26.35
C ALA A 71 0.89 8.28 26.84
N PRO A 72 0.21 7.52 25.95
CA PRO A 72 -0.65 6.46 26.41
C PRO A 72 0.18 5.60 27.37
N PRO A 73 -0.40 5.04 28.45
CA PRO A 73 0.35 4.28 29.44
C PRO A 73 1.25 3.25 28.74
N THR A 74 2.55 3.55 28.70
CA THR A 74 3.59 2.71 28.14
C THR A 74 3.81 1.56 29.12
N SER A 75 3.04 0.49 28.93
CA SER A 75 3.35 -0.82 29.51
C SER A 75 3.27 -1.96 28.50
N THR A 76 3.15 -1.67 27.19
CA THR A 76 3.47 -2.67 26.17
C THR A 76 4.98 -2.63 25.90
N PRO A 77 5.73 -3.70 26.17
CA PRO A 77 7.15 -3.78 25.81
C PRO A 77 7.31 -3.50 24.32
N LYS A 78 8.33 -2.72 23.95
CA LYS A 78 8.72 -2.54 22.55
C LYS A 78 8.84 -3.95 21.92
N PRO A 79 8.11 -4.26 20.84
CA PRO A 79 8.19 -5.59 20.23
C PRO A 79 9.66 -5.83 19.90
N THR A 80 10.20 -6.92 20.44
CA THR A 80 11.61 -7.27 20.34
C THR A 80 11.71 -8.43 19.37
N PRO A 81 12.69 -8.43 18.44
CA PRO A 81 12.88 -9.54 17.51
C PRO A 81 13.01 -10.86 18.28
N SER A 82 12.31 -11.88 17.83
CA SER A 82 12.46 -13.25 18.33
C SER A 82 13.81 -13.81 17.88
N PRO A 83 14.65 -14.33 18.80
CA PRO A 83 15.88 -15.01 18.41
C PRO A 83 15.59 -16.21 17.50
N GLY A 84 16.30 -16.33 16.38
CA GLY A 84 16.24 -17.51 15.51
C GLY A 84 15.28 -17.45 14.32
N LYS A 85 14.38 -16.46 14.23
CA LYS A 85 13.51 -16.30 13.05
C LYS A 85 14.17 -15.38 12.01
N ARG A 86 14.35 -15.89 10.79
CA ARG A 86 15.02 -15.15 9.69
C ARG A 86 14.22 -13.90 9.29
N ILE A 87 12.92 -14.04 9.09
CA ILE A 87 12.03 -12.97 8.61
C ILE A 87 11.02 -12.63 9.71
N GLN A 88 10.95 -11.37 10.10
CA GLN A 88 10.10 -10.95 11.23
C GLN A 88 9.43 -9.61 10.96
N VAL A 89 8.22 -9.45 11.45
CA VAL A 89 7.54 -8.15 11.49
C VAL A 89 7.59 -7.64 12.92
N VAL A 90 8.29 -6.53 13.15
CA VAL A 90 8.47 -5.92 14.47
C VAL A 90 7.94 -4.49 14.43
N GLY A 91 6.77 -4.27 15.04
CA GLY A 91 6.05 -3.02 14.90
C GLY A 91 5.73 -2.75 13.43
N ASN A 92 6.34 -1.70 12.87
CA ASN A 92 6.14 -1.27 11.48
C ASN A 92 7.38 -1.52 10.61
N GLN A 93 8.23 -2.47 11.02
CA GLN A 93 9.41 -2.85 10.25
C GLN A 93 9.41 -4.34 9.90
N LEU A 94 9.69 -4.62 8.64
CA LEU A 94 10.04 -5.95 8.16
C LEU A 94 11.54 -6.12 8.36
N LEU A 95 11.93 -7.11 9.15
CA LEU A 95 13.31 -7.45 9.44
C LEU A 95 13.69 -8.74 8.73
N VAL A 96 14.89 -8.76 8.14
CA VAL A 96 15.55 -9.99 7.68
C VAL A 96 16.89 -10.09 8.40
N ASP A 97 17.13 -11.23 9.05
CA ASP A 97 18.33 -11.47 9.86
C ASP A 97 18.57 -10.36 10.90
N GLY A 98 17.47 -9.89 11.51
CA GLY A 98 17.46 -8.82 12.52
C GLY A 98 17.67 -7.41 11.98
N LYS A 99 17.80 -7.22 10.67
CA LYS A 99 18.01 -5.90 10.04
C LYS A 99 16.77 -5.45 9.25
N PRO A 100 16.38 -4.17 9.31
CA PRO A 100 15.28 -3.66 8.49
C PRO A 100 15.54 -3.86 7.00
N LEU A 101 14.59 -4.48 6.31
CA LEU A 101 14.58 -4.64 4.87
C LEU A 101 13.68 -3.56 4.25
N HIS A 102 14.24 -2.73 3.38
CA HIS A 102 13.48 -1.80 2.56
C HIS A 102 13.17 -2.44 1.22
N LEU A 103 11.89 -2.59 0.88
CA LEU A 103 11.45 -3.19 -0.36
C LEU A 103 11.45 -2.15 -1.49
N LYS A 104 12.23 -2.42 -2.53
CA LYS A 104 12.17 -1.78 -3.83
C LYS A 104 11.51 -2.78 -4.77
N GLY A 105 10.19 -2.81 -4.69
CA GLY A 105 9.36 -3.84 -5.28
C GLY A 105 8.90 -3.51 -6.69
N VAL A 106 8.57 -4.55 -7.45
CA VAL A 106 7.73 -4.44 -8.66
C VAL A 106 6.68 -5.56 -8.65
N ALA A 107 5.47 -5.25 -9.12
CA ALA A 107 4.51 -6.30 -9.42
C ALA A 107 4.91 -6.98 -10.74
N TRP A 108 5.12 -8.29 -10.71
CA TRP A 108 5.62 -9.05 -11.85
C TRP A 108 4.54 -10.03 -12.36
N ASN A 109 4.17 -9.86 -13.62
CA ASN A 109 3.16 -10.65 -14.32
C ASN A 109 3.64 -10.93 -15.75
N PRO A 110 4.49 -11.95 -15.96
CA PRO A 110 5.10 -12.24 -17.26
C PRO A 110 4.09 -12.81 -18.25
N VAL A 111 3.31 -11.93 -18.86
CA VAL A 111 2.37 -12.23 -19.94
C VAL A 111 2.90 -11.56 -21.22
N PRO A 112 3.08 -12.30 -22.33
CA PRO A 112 3.59 -11.74 -23.57
C PRO A 112 2.61 -10.71 -24.15
N LYS A 113 3.12 -9.81 -24.98
CA LYS A 113 2.29 -8.81 -25.69
C LYS A 113 1.18 -9.51 -26.48
N GLY A 114 -0.07 -9.13 -26.21
CA GLY A 114 -1.26 -9.72 -26.82
C GLY A 114 -1.84 -10.92 -26.07
N GLY A 115 -1.15 -11.42 -25.05
CA GLY A 115 -1.63 -12.47 -24.17
C GLY A 115 -2.60 -11.98 -23.10
N ARG A 116 -3.15 -12.93 -22.35
CA ARG A 116 -4.15 -12.74 -21.30
C ARG A 116 -3.72 -13.44 -20.02
N HIS A 117 -3.87 -12.74 -18.91
CA HIS A 117 -3.69 -13.33 -17.59
C HIS A 117 -4.96 -14.09 -17.16
N PRO A 118 -4.85 -15.28 -16.53
CA PRO A 118 -3.62 -16.04 -16.28
C PRO A 118 -3.23 -17.01 -17.43
N GLN A 119 -4.00 -17.09 -18.52
CA GLN A 119 -3.86 -18.14 -19.54
C GLN A 119 -2.48 -18.18 -20.22
N ASP A 120 -1.89 -17.01 -20.47
CA ASP A 120 -0.63 -16.85 -21.18
C ASP A 120 0.53 -16.47 -20.24
N LEU A 121 0.39 -16.73 -18.93
CA LEU A 121 1.43 -16.49 -17.94
C LEU A 121 2.60 -17.46 -18.16
N ASP A 122 3.82 -16.94 -18.29
CA ASP A 122 5.01 -17.75 -18.56
C ASP A 122 6.22 -17.26 -17.74
N PHE A 123 6.28 -17.62 -16.47
CA PHE A 123 7.43 -17.30 -15.62
C PHE A 123 8.73 -17.87 -16.20
N ALA A 124 8.69 -19.10 -16.72
CA ALA A 124 9.87 -19.81 -17.19
C ALA A 124 10.58 -19.09 -18.34
N ARG A 125 9.80 -18.59 -19.31
CA ARG A 125 10.30 -17.86 -20.46
C ARG A 125 10.94 -16.52 -20.08
N PHE A 126 10.34 -15.80 -19.15
CA PHE A 126 10.68 -14.40 -18.90
C PHE A 126 11.57 -14.19 -17.69
N VAL A 127 11.69 -15.16 -16.77
CA VAL A 127 12.43 -14.98 -15.51
C VAL A 127 13.86 -14.51 -15.73
N GLU A 128 14.59 -15.05 -16.70
CA GLU A 128 16.00 -14.71 -16.90
C GLU A 128 16.20 -13.25 -17.36
N GLU A 129 15.46 -12.84 -18.39
CA GLU A 129 15.51 -11.49 -18.96
C GLU A 129 14.95 -10.46 -17.98
N ASP A 130 13.74 -10.68 -17.47
CA ASP A 130 13.06 -9.71 -16.61
C ASP A 130 13.83 -9.50 -15.31
N SER A 131 14.33 -10.57 -14.69
CA SER A 131 15.06 -10.44 -13.42
C SER A 131 16.43 -9.77 -13.60
N GLN A 132 17.07 -9.90 -14.77
CA GLN A 132 18.27 -9.13 -15.10
C GLN A 132 17.97 -7.63 -15.18
N ILE A 133 16.87 -7.26 -15.84
CA ILE A 133 16.42 -5.86 -15.91
C ILE A 133 16.09 -5.34 -14.50
N MET A 134 15.34 -6.10 -13.71
CA MET A 134 15.02 -5.75 -12.33
C MET A 134 16.27 -5.50 -11.49
N GLN A 135 17.26 -6.39 -11.56
CA GLN A 135 18.53 -6.23 -10.86
C GLN A 135 19.26 -4.95 -11.30
N SER A 136 19.29 -4.64 -12.60
CA SER A 136 19.93 -3.43 -13.13
C SER A 136 19.27 -2.14 -12.64
N MET A 137 17.97 -2.19 -12.31
CA MET A 137 17.21 -1.07 -11.73
C MET A 137 17.31 -1.00 -10.20
N GLY A 138 18.01 -1.94 -9.56
CA GLY A 138 18.11 -2.02 -8.10
C GLY A 138 16.83 -2.48 -7.41
N ILE A 139 15.93 -3.14 -8.15
CA ILE A 139 14.76 -3.84 -7.59
C ILE A 139 15.26 -5.03 -6.78
N ASN A 140 14.73 -5.18 -5.57
CA ASN A 140 15.11 -6.26 -4.66
C ASN A 140 13.93 -7.15 -4.25
N ALA A 141 12.73 -6.89 -4.76
CA ALA A 141 11.56 -7.70 -4.46
C ALA A 141 10.59 -7.73 -5.64
N VAL A 142 9.90 -8.85 -5.80
CA VAL A 142 8.77 -8.98 -6.72
C VAL A 142 7.54 -9.46 -5.99
N ARG A 143 6.38 -8.98 -6.42
CA ARG A 143 5.08 -9.56 -6.06
C ARG A 143 4.46 -10.18 -7.30
N THR A 144 4.00 -11.43 -7.21
CA THR A 144 3.30 -12.10 -8.31
C THR A 144 1.78 -12.03 -8.13
N TYR A 145 1.03 -12.34 -9.19
CA TYR A 145 -0.45 -12.48 -9.14
C TYR A 145 -0.90 -13.95 -9.14
N GLU A 146 -0.03 -14.86 -9.55
CA GLU A 146 -0.20 -16.32 -9.44
C GLU A 146 1.02 -16.90 -8.72
N PRO A 147 0.89 -18.07 -8.08
CA PRO A 147 1.98 -18.64 -7.31
C PRO A 147 3.11 -19.14 -8.22
N ILE A 148 4.36 -18.80 -7.85
CA ILE A 148 5.53 -19.51 -8.37
C ILE A 148 5.71 -20.78 -7.54
N THR A 149 5.64 -21.94 -8.18
CA THR A 149 5.83 -23.26 -7.53
C THR A 149 7.12 -23.96 -7.99
N GLU A 150 7.74 -23.47 -9.05
CA GLU A 150 8.97 -24.01 -9.62
C GLU A 150 10.20 -23.42 -8.93
N LYS A 151 10.95 -24.25 -8.21
CA LYS A 151 12.11 -23.81 -7.42
C LYS A 151 13.18 -23.12 -8.26
N TRP A 152 13.45 -23.59 -9.47
CA TRP A 152 14.49 -23.02 -10.33
C TRP A 152 14.20 -21.58 -10.76
N ILE A 153 12.92 -21.19 -10.84
CA ILE A 153 12.50 -19.80 -11.09
C ILE A 153 12.88 -18.94 -9.88
N LEU A 154 12.60 -19.45 -8.68
CA LEU A 154 13.00 -18.79 -7.43
C LEU A 154 14.52 -18.73 -7.26
N ASP A 155 15.27 -19.77 -7.64
CA ASP A 155 16.74 -19.79 -7.64
C ASP A 155 17.29 -18.68 -8.54
N THR A 156 16.61 -18.42 -9.65
CA THR A 156 16.99 -17.41 -10.63
C THR A 156 16.77 -15.99 -10.11
N LEU A 157 15.63 -15.74 -9.45
CA LEU A 157 15.39 -14.50 -8.71
C LEU A 157 16.37 -14.33 -7.54
N TRP A 158 16.62 -15.40 -6.80
CA TRP A 158 17.47 -15.38 -5.60
C TRP A 158 18.93 -15.07 -5.91
N ARG A 159 19.51 -15.67 -6.95
CA ARG A 159 20.87 -15.36 -7.40
C ARG A 159 21.06 -13.89 -7.75
N ARG A 160 19.96 -13.18 -8.05
CA ARG A 160 19.96 -11.74 -8.35
C ARG A 160 19.64 -10.87 -7.14
N GLY A 161 19.43 -11.46 -5.97
CA GLY A 161 19.08 -10.74 -4.74
C GLY A 161 17.63 -10.26 -4.70
N ILE A 162 16.73 -10.93 -5.44
CA ILE A 162 15.32 -10.57 -5.54
C ILE A 162 14.50 -11.49 -4.64
N TRP A 163 13.82 -10.88 -3.67
CA TRP A 163 12.85 -11.49 -2.79
C TRP A 163 11.50 -11.69 -3.47
N VAL A 164 10.72 -12.68 -3.03
CA VAL A 164 9.42 -13.00 -3.61
C VAL A 164 8.30 -12.87 -2.57
N VAL A 165 7.38 -11.96 -2.84
CA VAL A 165 6.05 -11.88 -2.23
C VAL A 165 5.12 -12.76 -3.08
N ASN A 166 5.00 -14.03 -2.71
CA ASN A 166 4.36 -15.03 -3.56
C ASN A 166 2.84 -15.05 -3.32
N SER A 167 2.04 -14.73 -4.32
CA SER A 167 0.58 -14.76 -4.19
C SER A 167 0.08 -16.19 -4.27
N VAL A 168 -0.54 -16.69 -3.20
CA VAL A 168 -1.02 -18.09 -3.10
C VAL A 168 -2.53 -18.21 -3.15
N TYR A 169 -3.26 -17.09 -3.07
CA TYR A 169 -4.71 -17.06 -3.16
C TYR A 169 -5.21 -15.67 -3.59
N ASN A 170 -5.89 -15.54 -4.73
CA ASN A 170 -6.43 -14.24 -5.18
C ASN A 170 -7.91 -14.28 -5.61
N TRP A 171 -8.50 -15.48 -5.79
CA TRP A 171 -9.85 -15.64 -6.33
C TRP A 171 -10.79 -16.31 -5.32
N GLY A 172 -11.92 -15.66 -5.02
CA GLY A 172 -12.82 -16.02 -3.93
C GLY A 172 -13.62 -17.30 -4.14
N GLY A 173 -13.74 -17.75 -5.40
CA GLY A 173 -14.44 -18.99 -5.74
C GLY A 173 -13.63 -20.26 -5.48
N ALA A 174 -12.35 -20.15 -5.15
CA ALA A 174 -11.52 -21.29 -4.78
C ALA A 174 -11.76 -21.71 -3.33
N ALA A 175 -11.54 -23.00 -3.04
CA ALA A 175 -11.48 -23.46 -1.65
C ALA A 175 -10.26 -22.86 -0.95
N ALA A 176 -10.36 -22.54 0.36
CA ALA A 176 -9.24 -21.95 1.10
C ALA A 176 -7.98 -22.85 1.07
N ASN A 177 -8.18 -24.18 1.09
CA ASN A 177 -7.10 -25.16 1.02
C ASN A 177 -6.33 -25.16 -0.33
N SER A 178 -6.81 -24.47 -1.36
CA SER A 178 -6.05 -24.32 -2.62
C SER A 178 -4.71 -23.61 -2.45
N ALA A 179 -4.55 -22.79 -1.40
CA ALA A 179 -3.27 -22.15 -1.06
C ALA A 179 -2.21 -23.16 -0.55
N ALA A 180 -2.62 -24.37 -0.15
CA ALA A 180 -1.73 -25.31 0.51
C ALA A 180 -0.62 -25.85 -0.39
N ASP A 181 -0.96 -26.23 -1.62
CA ASP A 181 0.00 -26.86 -2.53
C ASP A 181 1.08 -25.87 -3.01
N PRO A 182 0.74 -24.63 -3.41
CA PRO A 182 1.75 -23.60 -3.67
C PRO A 182 2.70 -23.33 -2.51
N VAL A 183 2.18 -23.23 -1.28
CA VAL A 183 3.01 -23.01 -0.09
C VAL A 183 3.96 -24.18 0.12
N LYS A 184 3.46 -25.41 0.15
CA LYS A 184 4.27 -26.62 0.34
C LYS A 184 5.36 -26.78 -0.72
N ALA A 185 5.10 -26.36 -1.96
CA ALA A 185 6.06 -26.50 -3.05
C ALA A 185 7.35 -25.72 -2.80
N VAL A 186 7.26 -24.52 -2.18
CA VAL A 186 8.38 -23.56 -2.15
C VAL A 186 8.64 -22.89 -0.81
N LYS A 187 7.93 -23.21 0.27
CA LYS A 187 8.11 -22.57 1.59
C LYS A 187 9.55 -22.60 2.12
N ASP A 188 10.32 -23.65 1.81
CA ASP A 188 11.70 -23.78 2.28
C ASP A 188 12.71 -23.02 1.38
N HIS A 189 12.24 -22.36 0.31
CA HIS A 189 13.10 -21.68 -0.64
C HIS A 189 13.55 -20.31 -0.11
N PRO A 190 14.86 -19.99 -0.10
CA PRO A 190 15.39 -18.79 0.56
C PRO A 190 14.93 -17.45 -0.03
N ALA A 191 14.40 -17.47 -1.26
CA ALA A 191 13.83 -16.29 -1.93
C ALA A 191 12.45 -15.87 -1.41
N ILE A 192 11.70 -16.79 -0.78
CA ILE A 192 10.36 -16.47 -0.28
C ILE A 192 10.50 -15.48 0.87
N LEU A 193 9.82 -14.35 0.74
CA LEU A 193 9.82 -13.31 1.76
C LEU A 193 8.55 -13.37 2.60
N MET A 194 7.40 -13.49 1.95
CA MET A 194 6.09 -13.55 2.59
C MET A 194 5.06 -14.11 1.61
N TRP A 195 3.92 -14.58 2.13
CA TRP A 195 2.78 -15.05 1.36
C TRP A 195 1.79 -13.92 1.14
N SER A 196 1.28 -13.74 -0.08
CA SER A 196 0.22 -12.77 -0.37
C SER A 196 -1.11 -13.48 -0.57
N ILE A 197 -2.12 -13.03 0.17
CA ILE A 197 -3.49 -13.53 0.07
C ILE A 197 -4.49 -12.39 -0.17
N GLY A 198 -5.28 -12.55 -1.22
CA GLY A 198 -6.21 -11.55 -1.72
C GLY A 198 -5.54 -10.39 -2.43
N ASN A 199 -6.30 -9.77 -3.34
CA ASN A 199 -5.94 -8.54 -4.01
C ASN A 199 -7.16 -7.63 -4.11
N GLU A 200 -7.11 -6.45 -3.50
CA GLU A 200 -8.15 -5.40 -3.56
C GLU A 200 -9.57 -5.94 -3.28
N TRP A 201 -9.65 -6.92 -2.39
CA TRP A 201 -10.89 -7.64 -2.11
C TRP A 201 -11.99 -6.76 -1.54
N ASN A 202 -11.63 -5.62 -0.94
CA ASN A 202 -12.56 -4.60 -0.49
C ASN A 202 -13.32 -3.89 -1.63
N TYR A 203 -12.81 -3.96 -2.86
CA TYR A 203 -13.48 -3.44 -4.04
C TYR A 203 -14.11 -4.53 -4.90
N ASN A 204 -13.38 -5.62 -5.13
CA ASN A 204 -13.81 -6.65 -6.08
C ASN A 204 -14.55 -7.84 -5.45
N GLY A 205 -14.63 -7.93 -4.11
CA GLY A 205 -15.27 -9.05 -3.42
C GLY A 205 -14.60 -10.40 -3.73
N LEU A 206 -13.27 -10.39 -3.92
CA LEU A 206 -12.43 -11.47 -4.50
C LEU A 206 -12.95 -12.01 -5.83
N TYR A 207 -13.42 -11.10 -6.70
CA TYR A 207 -13.82 -11.33 -8.09
C TYR A 207 -15.05 -12.23 -8.28
N VAL A 208 -15.77 -12.52 -7.20
CA VAL A 208 -17.02 -13.30 -7.22
C VAL A 208 -18.18 -12.57 -6.53
N GLY A 209 -18.00 -11.28 -6.21
CA GLY A 209 -19.05 -10.44 -5.64
C GLY A 209 -19.39 -10.74 -4.17
N MET A 210 -18.43 -11.28 -3.41
CA MET A 210 -18.61 -11.51 -1.97
C MET A 210 -18.76 -10.18 -1.21
N SER A 211 -19.52 -10.21 -0.10
CA SER A 211 -19.59 -9.06 0.79
C SER A 211 -18.25 -8.80 1.48
N PHE A 212 -18.08 -7.61 2.04
CA PHE A 212 -16.88 -7.25 2.81
C PHE A 212 -16.60 -8.23 3.95
N PHE A 213 -17.63 -8.64 4.70
CA PHE A 213 -17.49 -9.57 5.82
C PHE A 213 -17.21 -11.00 5.36
N ASP A 214 -17.79 -11.42 4.23
CA ASP A 214 -17.49 -12.73 3.64
C ASP A 214 -16.04 -12.79 3.13
N CYS A 215 -15.53 -11.68 2.58
CA CYS A 215 -14.12 -11.58 2.21
C CYS A 215 -13.21 -11.70 3.44
N ILE A 216 -13.54 -11.03 4.55
CA ILE A 216 -12.80 -11.18 5.82
C ILE A 216 -12.80 -12.65 6.26
N ALA A 217 -13.96 -13.30 6.28
CA ALA A 217 -14.05 -14.71 6.65
C ALA A 217 -13.18 -15.59 5.72
N LYS A 218 -13.25 -15.36 4.40
CA LYS A 218 -12.45 -16.11 3.43
C LYS A 218 -10.95 -15.90 3.60
N ILE A 219 -10.51 -14.68 3.80
CA ILE A 219 -9.10 -14.35 4.01
C ILE A 219 -8.59 -14.98 5.30
N ARG A 220 -9.39 -15.00 6.37
CA ARG A 220 -9.05 -15.71 7.61
C ARG A 220 -8.86 -17.21 7.38
N ASP A 221 -9.82 -17.87 6.72
CA ASP A 221 -9.74 -19.30 6.43
C ASP A 221 -8.44 -19.64 5.67
N VAL A 222 -8.08 -18.82 4.67
CA VAL A 222 -6.85 -19.00 3.90
C VAL A 222 -5.62 -18.74 4.75
N ALA A 223 -5.61 -17.67 5.57
CA ALA A 223 -4.50 -17.35 6.45
C ALA A 223 -4.21 -18.48 7.46
N GLU A 224 -5.26 -19.10 8.00
CA GLU A 224 -5.14 -20.25 8.90
C GLU A 224 -4.50 -21.45 8.19
N VAL A 225 -4.90 -21.76 6.96
CA VAL A 225 -4.27 -22.82 6.14
C VAL A 225 -2.79 -22.54 5.92
N VAL A 226 -2.44 -21.31 5.52
CA VAL A 226 -1.03 -20.93 5.29
C VAL A 226 -0.22 -21.05 6.59
N ARG A 227 -0.76 -20.55 7.71
CA ARG A 227 -0.10 -20.56 9.02
C ARG A 227 0.14 -21.97 9.56
N GLN A 228 -0.75 -22.91 9.28
CA GLN A 228 -0.58 -24.32 9.64
C GLN A 228 0.58 -24.97 8.87
N LEU A 229 0.90 -24.49 7.67
CA LEU A 229 1.92 -25.06 6.79
C LEU A 229 3.28 -24.38 6.94
N ASP A 230 3.28 -23.09 7.27
CA ASP A 230 4.46 -22.24 7.35
C ASP A 230 4.30 -21.19 8.46
N THR A 231 5.14 -21.33 9.50
CA THR A 231 5.23 -20.40 10.63
C THR A 231 6.41 -19.43 10.50
N ASP A 232 7.26 -19.62 9.50
CA ASP A 232 8.53 -18.92 9.34
C ASP A 232 8.37 -17.65 8.49
N HIS A 233 7.44 -17.65 7.54
CA HIS A 233 7.15 -16.51 6.68
C HIS A 233 5.93 -15.71 7.16
N PRO A 234 5.97 -14.37 7.07
CA PRO A 234 4.79 -13.53 7.29
C PRO A 234 3.70 -13.79 6.24
N ILE A 235 2.45 -13.51 6.60
CA ILE A 235 1.29 -13.47 5.71
C ILE A 235 0.93 -12.01 5.45
N SER A 236 0.73 -11.68 4.19
CA SER A 236 0.32 -10.35 3.73
C SER A 236 -1.01 -10.41 3.00
N SER A 237 -1.78 -9.32 3.07
CA SER A 237 -2.97 -9.13 2.24
C SER A 237 -2.91 -7.79 1.54
N ILE A 238 -3.42 -7.77 0.31
CA ILE A 238 -3.33 -6.60 -0.55
C ILE A 238 -4.69 -5.93 -0.63
N TYR A 239 -4.73 -4.68 -0.20
CA TYR A 239 -5.94 -3.90 0.01
C TYR A 239 -5.97 -2.67 -0.89
N GLY A 240 -7.15 -2.31 -1.37
CA GLY A 240 -7.33 -1.12 -2.21
C GLY A 240 -7.54 0.14 -1.37
N ASP A 241 -6.62 1.09 -1.49
CA ASP A 241 -6.54 2.33 -0.70
C ASP A 241 -6.65 2.10 0.82
N THR A 242 -6.90 3.15 1.62
CA THR A 242 -6.92 3.07 3.09
C THR A 242 -8.32 3.01 3.69
N GLY A 243 -9.39 2.91 2.89
CA GLY A 243 -10.79 3.11 3.29
C GLY A 243 -11.20 2.46 4.63
N LYS A 244 -11.72 1.23 4.60
CA LYS A 244 -12.05 0.47 5.82
C LYS A 244 -10.88 -0.36 6.35
N LEU A 245 -9.64 0.11 6.13
CA LEU A 245 -8.45 -0.66 6.46
C LEU A 245 -8.35 -0.97 7.96
N ASP A 246 -8.67 0.00 8.82
CA ASP A 246 -8.61 -0.20 10.27
C ASP A 246 -9.56 -1.34 10.69
N GLN A 247 -10.81 -1.32 10.21
CA GLN A 247 -11.78 -2.39 10.46
C GLN A 247 -11.31 -3.76 9.93
N ALA A 248 -10.72 -3.79 8.71
CA ALA A 248 -10.19 -5.03 8.15
C ALA A 248 -9.00 -5.56 8.97
N SER A 249 -8.08 -4.69 9.37
CA SER A 249 -6.88 -5.05 10.12
C SER A 249 -7.17 -5.49 11.55
N GLU A 250 -8.19 -4.94 12.19
CA GLU A 250 -8.68 -5.40 13.51
C GLU A 250 -9.35 -6.77 13.41
N ALA A 251 -10.07 -7.04 12.31
CA ALA A 251 -10.76 -8.31 12.10
C ALA A 251 -9.84 -9.44 11.62
N LEU A 252 -8.63 -9.14 11.15
CA LEU A 252 -7.67 -10.07 10.57
C LEU A 252 -6.30 -9.99 11.25
N PRO A 253 -6.19 -10.33 12.55
CA PRO A 253 -4.91 -10.32 13.27
C PRO A 253 -3.90 -11.34 12.73
N GLU A 254 -4.32 -12.28 11.89
CA GLU A 254 -3.48 -13.29 11.24
C GLU A 254 -2.63 -12.71 10.10
N ILE A 255 -3.01 -11.53 9.59
CA ILE A 255 -2.27 -10.79 8.57
C ILE A 255 -1.17 -9.95 9.24
N ASP A 256 0.07 -10.33 8.97
CA ASP A 256 1.24 -9.67 9.55
C ASP A 256 1.58 -8.35 8.81
N VAL A 257 1.33 -8.29 7.50
CA VAL A 257 1.69 -7.16 6.62
C VAL A 257 0.51 -6.75 5.73
N TRP A 258 0.14 -5.47 5.76
CA TRP A 258 -0.83 -4.91 4.82
C TRP A 258 -0.11 -4.20 3.67
N GLY A 259 -0.32 -4.69 2.44
CA GLY A 259 0.07 -4.00 1.21
C GLY A 259 -1.09 -3.16 0.69
N ILE A 260 -0.85 -1.90 0.36
CA ILE A 260 -1.89 -0.98 -0.08
C ILE A 260 -1.67 -0.57 -1.53
N ASN A 261 -2.61 -0.95 -2.40
CA ASN A 261 -2.66 -0.40 -3.75
C ASN A 261 -3.32 0.97 -3.68
N ALA A 262 -2.52 2.03 -3.88
CA ALA A 262 -3.00 3.40 -3.84
C ALA A 262 -2.56 4.16 -5.09
N TYR A 263 -3.52 4.58 -5.90
CA TYR A 263 -3.29 5.37 -7.11
C TYR A 263 -3.68 6.82 -6.87
N ARG A 264 -2.85 7.54 -6.11
CA ARG A 264 -3.03 8.98 -5.84
C ARG A 264 -2.22 9.76 -6.87
N GLY A 265 -2.91 10.35 -7.86
CA GLY A 265 -2.28 11.22 -8.85
C GLY A 265 -1.74 12.52 -8.25
N ILE A 266 -0.97 13.27 -9.04
CA ILE A 266 -0.44 14.60 -8.66
C ILE A 266 -1.59 15.59 -8.33
N SER A 267 -2.80 15.38 -8.88
CA SER A 267 -3.99 16.21 -8.65
C SER A 267 -4.89 15.77 -7.49
N CYS A 268 -4.66 14.62 -6.85
CA CYS A 268 -5.54 14.11 -5.79
C CYS A 268 -4.90 14.25 -4.40
N GLN A 269 -5.07 15.41 -3.78
CA GLN A 269 -4.88 15.57 -2.33
C GLN A 269 -6.19 15.25 -1.60
N SER A 270 -6.25 14.09 -0.94
CA SER A 270 -7.05 13.96 0.29
C SER A 270 -6.54 12.84 1.20
N GLY A 271 -6.61 13.10 2.51
CA GLY A 271 -6.59 12.11 3.57
C GLY A 271 -5.21 11.61 4.01
N HIS A 272 -4.56 12.34 4.90
CA HIS A 272 -3.65 11.74 5.88
C HIS A 272 -4.48 10.80 6.78
N ALA A 273 -4.60 9.53 6.42
CA ALA A 273 -4.86 8.47 7.37
C ALA A 273 -3.50 7.83 7.67
N ALA A 274 -2.88 8.25 8.78
CA ALA A 274 -1.71 7.58 9.33
C ALA A 274 -2.16 6.22 9.92
N SER A 275 -2.44 5.23 9.06
CA SER A 275 -2.64 3.86 9.53
C SER A 275 -1.28 3.30 9.93
N ARG A 276 -1.16 2.93 11.20
CA ARG A 276 0.10 2.50 11.83
C ARG A 276 0.58 1.12 11.36
N ARG A 277 0.10 0.54 10.25
CA ARG A 277 0.61 -0.75 9.72
C ARG A 277 0.56 -0.89 8.18
N ALA A 278 0.60 0.20 7.43
CA ALA A 278 0.64 0.12 5.97
C ALA A 278 2.09 0.19 5.47
N TYR A 279 2.54 -0.85 4.76
CA TYR A 279 3.75 -0.76 3.94
C TYR A 279 3.32 -0.30 2.55
N ARG A 280 3.91 0.82 2.11
CA ARG A 280 3.93 1.21 0.70
C ARG A 280 4.87 0.26 -0.01
N VAL A 281 4.34 -0.56 -0.92
CA VAL A 281 5.12 -1.21 -1.98
C VAL A 281 4.98 -0.36 -3.23
#